data_AF-A0A2Z5G4H8-F1
#
_entry.id   AF-A0A2Z5G4H8-F1
#
_cell.length_a   1.000
_cell.length_b   1.000
_cell.length_c   1.000
_cell.angle_alpha   90.00
_cell.angle_beta   90.00
_cell.angle_gamma   90.00
#
_symmetry.space_group_name_H-M   'P 1'
#
loop_
_entity.id
_entity.type
_entity.pdbx_description
1 polymer ?
#
loop_
_entity_poly.entity_id
_entity_poly.type
_entity_poly.pdbx_seq_one_letter_code
_entity_poly.pdbx_strand_id
1 'polypeptide(L)'
;MQSNVRDKVLFASPKDEAERASVAGTCVRKLGIKFPAVIDGFDNQVETAYTGWPDRLYLIGTDGHVLYKSKPGPFGFHPPDLAAALQKNLGTN
;
A
#
# COMPACT_ATOMS: atom_id res chain seq x y z
N MET A 1 6.58 -8.43 -16.03
CA MET A 1 7.69 -9.18 -15.37
C MET A 1 9.08 -8.79 -15.87
N GLN A 2 9.29 -8.45 -17.15
CA GLN A 2 10.63 -8.03 -17.62
C GLN A 2 11.20 -6.80 -16.89
N SER A 3 10.35 -5.86 -16.47
CA SER A 3 10.75 -4.70 -15.65
C SER A 3 11.41 -5.13 -14.34
N ASN A 4 10.76 -6.02 -13.57
CA ASN A 4 11.28 -6.50 -12.29
C ASN A 4 12.63 -7.22 -12.43
N VAL A 5 12.82 -7.97 -13.52
CA VAL A 5 14.11 -8.63 -13.82
C VAL A 5 15.18 -7.59 -14.12
N ARG A 6 14.90 -6.64 -15.01
CA ARG A 6 15.82 -5.55 -15.37
C ARG A 6 16.22 -4.72 -14.15
N ASP A 7 15.24 -4.39 -13.31
CA ASP A 7 15.41 -3.52 -12.15
C ASP A 7 15.89 -4.30 -10.91
N LYS A 8 16.16 -5.62 -11.06
CA LYS A 8 16.64 -6.54 -10.02
C LYS A 8 15.75 -6.54 -8.76
N VAL A 9 14.45 -6.52 -8.98
CA VAL A 9 13.39 -6.60 -7.97
C VAL A 9 12.76 -7.99 -8.03
N LEU A 10 13.54 -9.00 -7.64
CA LEU A 10 13.14 -10.39 -7.63
C LEU A 10 13.25 -10.91 -6.20
N PHE A 11 12.11 -11.14 -5.57
CA PHE A 11 12.01 -11.67 -4.22
C PHE A 11 11.21 -12.98 -4.26
N ALA A 12 11.64 -13.96 -3.47
CA ALA A 12 10.82 -15.14 -3.22
C ALA A 12 9.61 -14.74 -2.35
N SER A 13 8.51 -15.47 -2.50
CA SER A 13 7.38 -15.34 -1.58
C SER A 13 7.84 -15.69 -0.16
N PRO A 14 7.65 -14.81 0.83
CA PRO A 14 7.99 -15.10 2.22
C PRO A 14 7.23 -16.31 2.76
N LYS A 15 7.90 -17.11 3.59
CA LYS A 15 7.33 -18.30 4.24
C LYS A 15 7.04 -18.12 5.73
N ASP A 16 7.56 -17.05 6.31
CA ASP A 16 7.32 -16.67 7.69
C ASP A 16 7.36 -15.13 7.87
N GLU A 17 7.09 -14.67 9.09
CA GLU A 17 7.08 -13.24 9.43
C GLU A 17 8.46 -12.59 9.30
N ALA A 18 9.53 -13.32 9.58
CA ALA A 18 10.90 -12.78 9.53
C ALA A 18 11.32 -12.51 8.08
N GLU A 19 11.05 -13.44 7.17
CA GLU A 19 11.25 -13.26 5.73
C GLU A 19 10.38 -12.12 5.21
N ARG A 20 9.10 -12.04 5.64
CA ARG A 20 8.19 -10.97 5.23
C ARG A 20 8.71 -9.59 5.67
N ALA A 21 9.19 -9.49 6.90
CA ALA A 21 9.82 -8.28 7.41
C ALA A 21 11.11 -7.92 6.67
N SER A 22 11.92 -8.90 6.28
CA SER A 22 13.13 -8.67 5.49
C SER A 22 12.82 -8.05 4.11
N VAL A 23 11.82 -8.60 3.41
CA VAL A 23 11.37 -8.07 2.10
C VAL A 23 10.76 -6.67 2.25
N ALA A 24 9.87 -6.48 3.23
CA ALA A 24 9.27 -5.17 3.52
C ALA A 24 10.33 -4.11 3.88
N GLY A 25 11.31 -4.46 4.71
CA GLY A 25 12.43 -3.59 5.06
C GLY A 25 13.27 -3.18 3.84
N THR A 26 13.45 -4.08 2.87
CA THR A 26 14.12 -3.75 1.60
C THR A 26 13.29 -2.76 0.78
N CYS A 27 11.97 -2.94 0.72
CA CYS A 27 11.05 -2.03 0.05
C CYS A 27 11.12 -0.61 0.64
N VAL A 28 10.97 -0.48 1.96
CA VAL A 28 11.03 0.80 2.69
C VAL A 28 12.34 1.53 2.44
N ARG A 29 13.48 0.83 2.51
CA ARG A 29 14.80 1.43 2.26
C ARG A 29 14.98 1.87 0.81
N LYS A 30 14.66 1.01 -0.17
CA LYS A 30 14.87 1.31 -1.59
C LYS A 30 13.94 2.41 -2.11
N LEU A 31 12.69 2.44 -1.67
CA LEU A 31 11.73 3.47 -2.06
C LEU A 31 11.86 4.75 -1.22
N GLY A 32 12.66 4.72 -0.14
CA GLY A 32 12.87 5.87 0.74
C GLY A 32 11.60 6.30 1.47
N ILE A 33 10.71 5.35 1.81
CA ILE A 33 9.44 5.63 2.50
C ILE A 33 9.73 6.37 3.82
N LYS A 34 9.07 7.52 4.01
CA LYS A 34 9.29 8.43 5.16
C LYS A 34 8.18 8.41 6.20
N PHE A 35 7.06 7.78 5.89
CA PHE A 35 5.95 7.59 6.80
C PHE A 35 6.02 6.19 7.43
N PRO A 36 5.35 5.96 8.58
CA PRO A 36 5.31 4.66 9.22
C PRO A 36 4.85 3.57 8.24
N ALA A 37 5.65 2.53 8.11
CA ALA A 37 5.31 1.33 7.33
C ALA A 37 5.07 0.18 8.31
N VAL A 38 3.90 -0.44 8.21
CA VAL A 38 3.51 -1.61 8.99
C VAL A 38 3.35 -2.81 8.07
N ILE A 39 3.42 -4.01 8.64
CA ILE A 39 3.32 -5.27 7.91
C ILE A 39 2.02 -5.94 8.33
N ASP A 40 1.23 -6.39 7.37
CA ASP A 40 0.03 -7.19 7.62
C ASP A 40 0.41 -8.54 8.24
N GLY A 41 -0.48 -9.07 9.09
CA GLY A 41 -0.35 -10.40 9.69
C GLY A 41 -0.13 -11.47 8.62
N PHE A 42 0.51 -12.58 8.99
CA PHE A 42 0.86 -13.61 8.00
C PHE A 42 -0.38 -14.25 7.32
N ASP A 43 -1.54 -14.13 7.96
CA ASP A 43 -2.86 -14.52 7.48
C ASP A 43 -3.47 -13.58 6.42
N ASN A 44 -2.86 -12.42 6.18
CA ASN A 44 -3.29 -11.39 5.21
C ASN A 44 -4.70 -10.84 5.49
N GLN A 45 -5.09 -10.76 6.76
CA GLN A 45 -6.42 -10.31 7.14
C GLN A 45 -6.71 -8.87 6.68
N VAL A 46 -5.75 -7.95 6.79
CA VAL A 46 -5.95 -6.55 6.38
C VAL A 46 -6.02 -6.43 4.86
N GLU A 47 -5.17 -7.15 4.13
CA GLU A 47 -5.23 -7.23 2.67
C GLU A 47 -6.63 -7.68 2.22
N THR A 48 -7.17 -8.74 2.80
CA THR A 48 -8.49 -9.26 2.43
C THR A 48 -9.60 -8.25 2.76
N ALA A 49 -9.59 -7.69 3.97
CA ALA A 49 -10.60 -6.72 4.41
C ALA A 49 -10.63 -5.45 3.55
N TYR A 50 -9.46 -5.01 3.06
CA TYR A 50 -9.32 -3.80 2.24
C TYR A 50 -9.13 -4.10 0.75
N THR A 51 -9.23 -5.35 0.30
CA THR A 51 -8.92 -5.75 -1.10
C THR A 51 -7.61 -5.12 -1.59
N GLY A 52 -6.57 -5.23 -0.76
CA GLY A 52 -5.32 -4.47 -0.85
C GLY A 52 -4.47 -4.83 -2.06
N TRP A 53 -4.63 -6.03 -2.61
CA TRP A 53 -3.88 -6.48 -3.77
C TRP A 53 -4.36 -5.83 -5.09
N PRO A 54 -3.44 -5.51 -6.03
CA PRO A 54 -1.97 -5.56 -5.91
C PRO A 54 -1.38 -4.37 -5.13
N ASP A 55 -2.04 -3.22 -5.17
CA ASP A 55 -1.85 -2.09 -4.27
C ASP A 55 -3.17 -1.27 -4.22
N ARG A 56 -3.32 -0.43 -3.18
CA ARG A 56 -4.47 0.45 -2.97
C ARG A 56 -4.10 1.74 -2.26
N LEU A 57 -4.84 2.80 -2.58
CA LEU A 57 -4.93 4.01 -1.78
C LEU A 57 -6.31 4.10 -1.14
N TYR A 58 -6.33 4.46 0.14
CA TYR A 58 -7.53 4.72 0.91
C TYR A 58 -7.43 6.05 1.62
N LEU A 59 -8.57 6.74 1.75
CA LEU A 59 -8.77 7.81 2.73
C LEU A 59 -9.83 7.35 3.72
N ILE A 60 -9.47 7.29 4.99
CA ILE A 60 -10.39 6.95 6.09
C ILE A 60 -10.69 8.23 6.86
N GLY A 61 -11.97 8.52 7.07
CA GLY A 61 -12.44 9.66 7.86
C GLY A 61 -12.17 9.48 9.35
N THR A 62 -12.26 10.58 10.10
CA THR A 62 -12.11 10.56 11.57
C THR A 62 -13.22 9.78 12.28
N ASP A 63 -14.34 9.55 11.58
CA ASP A 63 -15.48 8.72 11.99
C ASP A 63 -15.32 7.23 11.61
N GLY A 64 -14.19 6.86 10.98
CA GLY A 64 -13.89 5.50 10.56
C GLY A 64 -14.47 5.09 9.21
N HIS A 65 -15.16 5.97 8.48
CA HIS A 65 -15.71 5.65 7.16
C HIS A 65 -14.67 5.80 6.04
N VAL A 66 -14.81 4.97 5.00
CA VAL A 66 -13.99 5.10 3.79
C VAL A 66 -14.51 6.27 2.95
N LEU A 67 -13.73 7.36 2.87
CA LEU A 67 -14.03 8.54 2.06
C LEU A 67 -13.51 8.42 0.63
N TYR A 68 -12.49 7.59 0.41
CA TYR A 68 -11.93 7.31 -0.91
C TYR A 68 -11.29 5.92 -0.95
N LYS A 69 -11.45 5.23 -2.07
CA LYS A 69 -10.82 3.95 -2.42
C LYS A 69 -10.37 3.99 -3.87
N SER A 70 -9.10 3.72 -4.14
CA SER A 70 -8.57 3.68 -5.50
C SER A 70 -8.96 2.41 -6.27
N LYS A 71 -8.86 2.48 -7.60
CA LYS A 71 -8.84 1.29 -8.48
C LYS A 71 -7.59 0.44 -8.21
N PRO A 72 -7.58 -0.85 -8.63
CA PRO A 72 -6.44 -1.73 -8.36
C PRO A 72 -5.20 -1.26 -9.12
N GLY A 73 -4.04 -1.32 -8.48
CA GLY A 73 -2.77 -1.04 -9.14
C GLY A 73 -2.34 -2.03 -10.22
N PRO A 74 -1.20 -1.75 -10.87
CA PRO A 74 -0.49 -0.48 -10.79
C PRO A 74 -1.24 0.66 -11.51
N PHE A 75 -2.15 0.34 -12.43
CA PHE A 75 -2.85 1.32 -13.26
C PHE A 75 -3.88 2.18 -12.50
N GLY A 76 -4.39 1.67 -11.38
CA GLY A 76 -5.31 2.41 -10.50
C GLY A 76 -4.62 3.17 -9.37
N PHE A 77 -3.30 3.06 -9.23
CA PHE A 77 -2.54 3.75 -8.19
C PHE A 77 -2.22 5.18 -8.65
N HIS A 78 -3.11 6.12 -8.32
CA HIS A 78 -2.99 7.52 -8.75
C HIS A 78 -2.99 8.48 -7.55
N PRO A 79 -1.81 8.82 -6.99
CA PRO A 79 -1.70 9.71 -5.83
C PRO A 79 -2.41 11.08 -5.96
N PRO A 80 -2.48 11.73 -7.14
CA PRO A 80 -3.25 12.96 -7.30
C PRO A 80 -4.74 12.82 -6.96
N ASP A 81 -5.35 11.66 -7.20
CA ASP A 81 -6.77 11.42 -6.87
C ASP A 81 -6.97 11.38 -5.35
N LEU A 82 -6.05 10.76 -4.62
CA LEU A 82 -6.05 10.78 -3.15
C LEU A 82 -5.84 12.20 -2.63
N ALA A 83 -4.95 12.99 -3.23
CA ALA A 83 -4.73 14.39 -2.85
C ALA A 83 -6.00 15.23 -3.07
N ALA A 84 -6.71 15.04 -4.18
CA ALA A 84 -7.99 15.68 -4.43
C ALA A 84 -9.06 15.24 -3.42
N ALA A 85 -9.10 13.96 -3.07
CA ALA A 85 -9.99 13.45 -2.03
C ALA A 85 -9.68 14.08 -0.65
N LEU A 86 -8.41 14.23 -0.29
CA LEU A 86 -8.00 14.94 0.93
C LEU A 86 -8.49 16.39 0.90
N GLN A 87 -8.18 17.15 -0.16
CA GLN A 87 -8.60 18.54 -0.30
C GLN A 87 -10.11 18.72 -0.18
N LYS A 88 -10.91 17.83 -0.80
CA LYS A 88 -12.36 17.85 -0.71
C LYS A 88 -12.89 17.67 0.72
N ASN A 89 -12.17 16.94 1.56
CA ASN A 89 -12.59 16.58 2.93
C ASN A 89 -11.87 17.38 4.04
N LEU A 90 -10.91 18.25 3.69
CA LEU A 90 -10.19 19.12 4.63
C LEU A 90 -11.01 20.35 5.11
N GLY A 91 -12.21 20.57 4.57
CA GLY A 91 -13.07 21.73 4.87
C GLY A 91 -14.42 21.41 5.51
N THR A 92 -14.70 20.15 5.83
CA THR A 92 -15.90 19.72 6.54
C THR A 92 -15.58 19.58 8.04
N ASN A 93 -15.50 20.72 8.72
CA ASN A 93 -15.66 20.84 10.17
C ASN A 93 -16.81 21.80 10.44
#